data_AF-A0A536ZSC5-F1
#
_entry.id   AF-A0A536ZSC5-F1
#
_cell.length_a   1.000
_cell.length_b   1.000
_cell.length_c   1.000
_cell.angle_alpha   90.00
_cell.angle_beta   90.00
_cell.angle_gamma   90.00
#
_symmetry.space_group_name_H-M   'P 1'
#
loop_
_entity.id
_entity.type
_entity.pdbx_description
1 polymer ?
#
loop_
_entity_poly.entity_id
_entity_poly.type
_entity_poly.pdbx_seq_one_letter_code
_entity_poly.pdbx_strand_id
1 'polypeptide(L)'
;MAKQWTKFPHPDKTYAYDGAALKRQWDRLHRGDGEPFPKDIAVLDAWRHYHAGEFQQAVEAGVAAGGAGTNAAIKAQSIYANYLEKAAKAKLALFEEAAGWAAERRAEAPKDANAHYLYAYALGRYGQGISVAKALAQGFGGKIRDALTTALKLAPAHAEAHTA
;
A
#
# COMPACT_ATOMS: atom_id res chain seq x y z
N MET A 1 -10.77 8.98 3.67
CA MET A 1 -10.14 9.50 2.43
C MET A 1 -9.76 10.98 2.57
N ALA A 2 -8.69 11.42 1.90
CA ALA A 2 -8.26 12.82 1.93
C ALA A 2 -9.31 13.73 1.29
N LYS A 3 -9.54 14.91 1.87
CA LYS A 3 -10.52 15.89 1.34
C LYS A 3 -10.05 16.59 0.07
N GLN A 4 -8.74 16.67 -0.14
CA GLN A 4 -8.10 17.22 -1.34
C GLN A 4 -6.74 16.56 -1.53
N TRP A 5 -6.52 15.90 -2.66
CA TRP A 5 -5.25 15.23 -2.97
C TRP A 5 -4.29 16.21 -3.65
N THR A 6 -3.11 16.37 -3.08
CA THR A 6 -2.01 17.08 -3.77
C THR A 6 -1.51 16.22 -4.94
N LYS A 7 -1.46 16.80 -6.14
CA LYS A 7 -0.92 16.11 -7.32
C LYS A 7 0.56 15.80 -7.14
N PHE A 8 1.00 14.64 -7.66
CA PHE A 8 2.42 14.33 -7.74
C PHE A 8 3.13 15.37 -8.65
N PRO A 9 4.20 16.03 -8.18
CA PRO A 9 4.79 17.17 -8.90
C PRO A 9 5.67 16.78 -10.10
N HIS A 10 5.94 15.50 -10.31
CA HIS A 10 6.85 15.02 -11.36
C HIS A 10 6.19 13.97 -12.28
N PRO A 11 5.06 14.30 -12.94
CA PRO A 11 4.42 13.35 -13.83
C PRO A 11 5.31 13.07 -15.04
N ASP A 12 5.45 11.79 -15.39
CA ASP A 12 6.18 11.35 -16.58
C ASP A 12 5.38 10.25 -17.29
N LYS A 13 5.10 10.48 -18.58
CA LYS A 13 4.30 9.58 -19.41
C LYS A 13 4.94 8.20 -19.58
N THR A 14 6.23 8.06 -19.35
CA THR A 14 6.91 6.75 -19.39
C THR A 14 6.40 5.77 -18.34
N TYR A 15 5.74 6.27 -17.28
CA TYR A 15 5.14 5.45 -16.21
C TYR A 15 3.62 5.22 -16.37
N ALA A 16 3.00 5.67 -17.46
CA ALA A 16 1.57 5.43 -17.71
C ALA A 16 1.25 3.96 -18.06
N TYR A 17 2.23 3.25 -18.66
CA TYR A 17 2.20 1.82 -18.95
C TYR A 17 0.95 1.29 -19.69
N ASP A 18 0.62 1.92 -20.81
CA ASP A 18 -0.51 1.58 -21.67
C ASP A 18 -0.43 0.15 -22.25
N GLY A 19 -1.59 -0.48 -22.44
CA GLY A 19 -1.71 -1.79 -23.09
C GLY A 19 -0.86 -2.87 -22.41
N ALA A 20 0.02 -3.52 -23.20
CA ALA A 20 0.89 -4.60 -22.74
C ALA A 20 2.18 -4.11 -22.04
N ALA A 21 2.44 -2.80 -21.97
CA ALA A 21 3.67 -2.25 -21.40
C ALA A 21 3.79 -2.56 -19.90
N LEU A 22 2.70 -2.44 -19.14
CA LEU A 22 2.68 -2.73 -17.70
C LEU A 22 3.17 -4.15 -17.40
N LYS A 23 2.64 -5.14 -18.13
CA LYS A 23 3.00 -6.56 -17.95
C LYS A 23 4.50 -6.80 -18.18
N ARG A 24 5.10 -6.13 -19.16
CA ARG A 24 6.54 -6.27 -19.46
C ARG A 24 7.44 -5.67 -18.39
N GLN A 25 6.97 -4.66 -17.67
CA GLN A 25 7.73 -3.96 -16.63
C GLN A 25 7.41 -4.44 -15.21
N TRP A 26 6.42 -5.32 -15.06
CA TRP A 26 5.84 -5.71 -13.78
C TRP A 26 6.89 -6.18 -12.76
N ASP A 27 7.70 -7.16 -13.12
CA ASP A 27 8.74 -7.72 -12.24
C ASP A 27 9.76 -6.66 -11.80
N ARG A 28 10.04 -5.67 -12.65
CA ARG A 28 10.92 -4.55 -12.31
C ARG A 28 10.26 -3.59 -11.33
N LEU A 29 8.99 -3.25 -11.57
CA LEU A 29 8.20 -2.34 -10.73
C LEU A 29 7.94 -2.92 -9.34
N HIS A 30 7.73 -4.23 -9.27
CA HIS A 30 7.38 -5.00 -8.08
C HIS A 30 8.55 -5.84 -7.56
N ARG A 31 9.80 -5.48 -7.90
CA ARG A 31 10.98 -6.22 -7.40
C ARG A 31 11.12 -6.14 -5.87
N GLY A 32 10.56 -5.10 -5.25
CA GLY A 32 10.62 -4.86 -3.81
C GLY A 32 9.59 -5.67 -3.01
N ASP A 33 8.37 -5.81 -3.53
CA ASP A 33 7.25 -6.45 -2.85
C ASP A 33 6.89 -7.82 -3.43
N GLY A 34 7.29 -8.12 -4.66
CA GLY A 34 6.95 -9.35 -5.34
C GLY A 34 5.45 -9.49 -5.62
N GLU A 35 4.71 -8.37 -5.76
CA GLU A 35 3.28 -8.41 -6.09
C GLU A 35 3.06 -9.26 -7.36
N PRO A 36 2.16 -10.26 -7.35
CA PRO A 36 1.88 -11.07 -8.52
C PRO A 36 1.12 -10.27 -9.58
N PHE A 37 1.41 -10.51 -10.87
CA PHE A 37 0.68 -9.84 -11.95
C PHE A 37 -0.81 -10.22 -11.92
N PRO A 38 -1.73 -9.24 -11.73
CA PRO A 38 -3.16 -9.52 -11.60
C PRO A 38 -3.79 -9.86 -12.96
N LYS A 39 -4.83 -10.70 -12.92
CA LYS A 39 -5.64 -11.05 -14.12
C LYS A 39 -6.80 -10.09 -14.35
N ASP A 40 -7.26 -9.44 -13.29
CA ASP A 40 -8.37 -8.50 -13.32
C ASP A 40 -7.91 -7.14 -13.86
N ILE A 41 -8.63 -6.62 -14.86
CA ILE A 41 -8.33 -5.35 -15.50
C ILE A 41 -8.52 -4.18 -14.52
N ALA A 42 -9.51 -4.23 -13.63
CA ALA A 42 -9.73 -3.16 -12.66
C ALA A 42 -8.57 -3.05 -11.66
N VAL A 43 -7.99 -4.19 -11.28
CA VAL A 43 -6.77 -4.22 -10.44
C VAL A 43 -5.55 -3.71 -11.21
N LEU A 44 -5.42 -4.06 -12.49
CA LEU A 44 -4.35 -3.52 -13.34
C LEU A 44 -4.45 -1.99 -13.46
N ASP A 45 -5.65 -1.44 -13.61
CA ASP A 45 -5.87 0.00 -13.73
C ASP A 45 -5.49 0.75 -12.44
N ALA A 46 -5.81 0.19 -11.27
CA ALA A 46 -5.36 0.74 -9.99
C ALA A 46 -3.83 0.81 -9.90
N TRP A 47 -3.13 -0.24 -10.34
CA TRP A 47 -1.67 -0.25 -10.39
C TRP A 47 -1.08 0.70 -11.45
N ARG A 48 -1.74 0.87 -12.61
CA ARG A 48 -1.32 1.88 -13.61
C ARG A 48 -1.35 3.27 -13.01
N HIS A 49 -2.45 3.65 -12.38
CA HIS A 49 -2.57 4.95 -11.71
C HIS A 49 -1.51 5.12 -10.61
N TYR A 50 -1.24 4.07 -9.82
CA TYR A 50 -0.19 4.11 -8.80
C TYR A 50 1.18 4.42 -9.41
N HIS A 51 1.57 3.68 -10.45
CA HIS A 51 2.88 3.84 -11.10
C HIS A 51 3.01 5.19 -11.81
N ALA A 52 1.91 5.74 -12.33
CA ALA A 52 1.85 7.08 -12.93
C ALA A 52 1.88 8.23 -11.90
N GLY A 53 1.83 7.94 -10.60
CA GLY A 53 1.75 8.94 -9.52
C GLY A 53 0.35 9.57 -9.33
N GLU A 54 -0.67 8.97 -9.94
CA GLU A 54 -2.08 9.36 -9.87
C GLU A 54 -2.73 8.73 -8.62
N PHE A 55 -2.20 9.06 -7.44
CA PHE A 55 -2.52 8.33 -6.20
C PHE A 55 -4.00 8.35 -5.82
N GLN A 56 -4.72 9.44 -6.09
CA GLN A 56 -6.16 9.50 -5.82
C GLN A 56 -6.91 8.46 -6.68
N GLN A 57 -6.63 8.46 -7.99
CA GLN A 57 -7.23 7.53 -8.95
C GLN A 57 -6.87 6.08 -8.61
N ALA A 58 -5.63 5.83 -8.18
CA ALA A 58 -5.19 4.51 -7.74
C ALA A 58 -5.97 4.00 -6.52
N VAL A 59 -6.24 4.88 -5.55
CA VAL A 59 -7.06 4.56 -4.38
C VAL A 59 -8.50 4.28 -4.79
N GLU A 60 -9.11 5.17 -5.56
CA GLU A 60 -10.50 5.03 -6.02
C GLU A 60 -10.70 3.75 -6.84
N ALA A 61 -9.82 3.48 -7.81
CA ALA A 61 -9.86 2.27 -8.63
C ALA A 61 -9.59 1.00 -7.80
N GLY A 62 -8.60 1.03 -6.91
CA GLY A 62 -8.24 -0.12 -6.09
C GLY A 62 -9.32 -0.51 -5.08
N VAL A 63 -9.94 0.48 -4.42
CA VAL A 63 -11.08 0.25 -3.54
C VAL A 63 -12.29 -0.26 -4.31
N ALA A 64 -12.58 0.31 -5.50
CA ALA A 64 -13.68 -0.15 -6.33
C ALA A 64 -13.50 -1.58 -6.85
N ALA A 65 -12.26 -1.97 -7.19
CA ALA A 65 -11.94 -3.33 -7.60
C ALA A 65 -12.02 -4.34 -6.45
N GLY A 66 -11.73 -3.92 -5.21
CA GLY A 66 -11.66 -4.80 -4.05
C GLY A 66 -10.57 -5.88 -4.18
N GLY A 67 -10.57 -6.87 -3.29
CA GLY A 67 -9.65 -8.00 -3.34
C GLY A 67 -8.18 -7.57 -3.52
N ALA A 68 -7.51 -8.05 -4.57
CA ALA A 68 -6.13 -7.66 -4.88
C ALA A 68 -5.96 -6.18 -5.24
N GLY A 69 -7.01 -5.49 -5.72
CA GLY A 69 -7.02 -4.04 -5.96
C GLY A 69 -6.83 -3.22 -4.69
N THR A 70 -7.28 -3.76 -3.54
CA THR A 70 -7.08 -3.12 -2.24
C THR A 70 -5.58 -2.97 -1.91
N ASN A 71 -4.71 -3.88 -2.36
CA ASN A 71 -3.25 -3.75 -2.17
C ASN A 71 -2.73 -2.46 -2.84
N ALA A 72 -3.16 -2.19 -4.07
CA ALA A 72 -2.80 -0.97 -4.81
C ALA A 72 -3.32 0.28 -4.09
N ALA A 73 -4.57 0.26 -3.61
CA ALA A 73 -5.15 1.39 -2.88
C ALA A 73 -4.39 1.68 -1.57
N ILE A 74 -4.07 0.65 -0.79
CA ILE A 74 -3.30 0.81 0.46
C ILE A 74 -1.92 1.39 0.16
N LYS A 75 -1.21 0.86 -0.86
CA LYS A 75 0.12 1.35 -1.24
C LYS A 75 0.06 2.80 -1.74
N ALA A 76 -0.91 3.14 -2.59
CA ALA A 76 -1.11 4.49 -3.10
C ALA A 76 -1.41 5.51 -1.99
N GLN A 77 -2.38 5.22 -1.11
CA GLN A 77 -2.73 6.09 0.01
C GLN A 77 -1.53 6.28 0.95
N SER A 78 -0.82 5.21 1.24
CA SER A 78 0.33 5.20 2.13
C SER A 78 1.50 6.03 1.58
N ILE A 79 1.79 5.93 0.29
CA ILE A 79 2.87 6.70 -0.37
C ILE A 79 2.48 8.18 -0.47
N TYR A 80 1.24 8.48 -0.86
CA TYR A 80 0.72 9.85 -0.85
C TYR A 80 0.80 10.48 0.54
N ALA A 81 0.29 9.78 1.56
CA ALA A 81 0.30 10.27 2.94
C ALA A 81 1.75 10.52 3.40
N ASN A 82 2.68 9.66 2.99
CA ASN A 82 4.06 9.81 3.38
C ASN A 82 4.71 11.07 2.78
N TYR A 83 4.61 11.23 1.46
CA TYR A 83 5.45 12.16 0.70
C TYR A 83 4.75 13.44 0.25
N LEU A 84 3.42 13.44 0.13
CA LEU A 84 2.67 14.55 -0.44
C LEU A 84 1.74 15.24 0.57
N GLU A 85 1.18 14.50 1.52
CA GLU A 85 0.37 15.10 2.59
C GLU A 85 1.25 15.84 3.61
N LYS A 86 0.93 17.12 3.83
CA LYS A 86 1.68 18.03 4.71
C LYS A 86 1.04 18.17 6.09
N ALA A 87 -0.29 18.04 6.18
CA ALA A 87 -1.00 18.18 7.45
C ALA A 87 -0.85 16.90 8.27
N ALA A 88 -0.16 16.97 9.41
CA ALA A 88 0.10 15.83 10.28
C ALA A 88 -1.17 15.04 10.68
N LYS A 89 -2.26 15.76 10.99
CA LYS A 89 -3.55 15.14 11.33
C LYS A 89 -4.16 14.38 10.16
N ALA A 90 -4.08 14.93 8.94
CA ALA A 90 -4.59 14.26 7.73
C ALA A 90 -3.74 13.04 7.39
N LYS A 91 -2.42 13.17 7.46
CA LYS A 91 -1.48 12.05 7.29
C LYS A 91 -1.78 10.89 8.23
N LEU A 92 -2.01 11.19 9.51
CA LEU A 92 -2.35 10.18 10.51
C LEU A 92 -3.66 9.46 10.16
N ALA A 93 -4.71 10.21 9.80
CA ALA A 93 -6.00 9.62 9.42
C ALA A 93 -5.90 8.72 8.17
N LEU A 94 -5.07 9.10 7.20
CA LEU A 94 -4.83 8.30 5.98
C LEU A 94 -4.13 6.97 6.31
N PHE A 95 -3.13 6.98 7.19
CA PHE A 95 -2.48 5.74 7.62
C PHE A 95 -3.41 4.86 8.46
N GLU A 96 -4.27 5.45 9.30
CA GLU A 96 -5.27 4.70 10.08
C GLU A 96 -6.26 3.97 9.17
N GLU A 97 -6.81 4.69 8.18
CA GLU A 97 -7.73 4.13 7.19
C GLU A 97 -7.06 3.04 6.33
N ALA A 98 -5.83 3.29 5.86
CA ALA A 98 -5.06 2.31 5.10
C ALA A 98 -4.75 1.04 5.93
N ALA A 99 -4.44 1.19 7.22
CA ALA A 99 -4.24 0.06 8.12
C ALA A 99 -5.55 -0.73 8.36
N GLY A 100 -6.70 -0.06 8.37
CA GLY A 100 -8.03 -0.68 8.41
C GLY A 100 -8.28 -1.56 7.19
N TRP A 101 -8.14 -1.01 5.98
CA TRP A 101 -8.27 -1.78 4.74
C TRP A 101 -7.29 -2.96 4.67
N ALA A 102 -6.04 -2.74 5.10
CA ALA A 102 -5.03 -3.80 5.12
C ALA A 102 -5.37 -4.91 6.13
N ALA A 103 -5.98 -4.56 7.27
CA ALA A 103 -6.42 -5.53 8.27
C ALA A 103 -7.55 -6.43 7.74
N GLU A 104 -8.51 -5.85 7.01
CA GLU A 104 -9.57 -6.59 6.33
C GLU A 104 -9.00 -7.46 5.21
N ARG A 105 -8.15 -6.89 4.36
CA ARG A 105 -7.55 -7.57 3.22
C ARG A 105 -6.72 -8.79 3.61
N ARG A 106 -5.89 -8.69 4.65
CA ARG A 106 -5.10 -9.85 5.12
C ARG A 106 -5.96 -10.93 5.77
N ALA A 107 -7.13 -10.57 6.31
CA ALA A 107 -8.08 -11.55 6.86
C ALA A 107 -8.82 -12.29 5.74
N GLU A 108 -9.18 -11.57 4.67
CA GLU A 108 -9.79 -12.13 3.46
C GLU A 108 -8.81 -13.02 2.68
N ALA A 109 -7.55 -12.59 2.56
CA ALA A 109 -6.50 -13.32 1.85
C ALA A 109 -5.28 -13.59 2.75
N PRO A 110 -5.38 -14.54 3.69
CA PRO A 110 -4.30 -14.83 4.64
C PRO A 110 -3.01 -15.34 4.01
N LYS A 111 -3.04 -15.77 2.75
CA LYS A 111 -1.88 -16.23 1.97
C LYS A 111 -1.27 -15.16 1.06
N ASP A 112 -1.81 -13.95 1.07
CA ASP A 112 -1.28 -12.80 0.34
C ASP A 112 -0.19 -12.12 1.18
N ALA A 113 1.08 -12.26 0.78
CA ALA A 113 2.20 -11.68 1.51
C ALA A 113 2.12 -10.15 1.59
N ASN A 114 1.64 -9.50 0.53
CA ASN A 114 1.56 -8.05 0.45
C ASN A 114 0.42 -7.49 1.30
N ALA A 115 -0.67 -8.22 1.46
CA ALA A 115 -1.71 -7.85 2.42
C ALA A 115 -1.16 -7.73 3.86
N HIS A 116 -0.28 -8.66 4.28
CA HIS A 116 0.37 -8.60 5.59
C HIS A 116 1.42 -7.49 5.66
N TYR A 117 2.26 -7.37 4.65
CA TYR A 117 3.28 -6.31 4.59
C TYR A 117 2.65 -4.91 4.63
N LEU A 118 1.61 -4.67 3.82
CA LEU A 118 0.93 -3.38 3.75
C LEU A 118 0.23 -3.03 5.07
N TYR A 119 -0.28 -4.02 5.82
CA TYR A 119 -0.76 -3.80 7.18
C TYR A 119 0.35 -3.35 8.12
N ALA A 120 1.49 -4.05 8.11
CA ALA A 120 2.65 -3.68 8.91
C ALA A 120 3.16 -2.27 8.57
N TYR A 121 3.25 -1.96 7.27
CA TYR A 121 3.68 -0.65 6.77
C TYR A 121 2.73 0.46 7.25
N ALA A 122 1.44 0.36 6.93
CA ALA A 122 0.46 1.40 7.26
C ALA A 122 0.33 1.60 8.78
N LEU A 123 0.28 0.50 9.55
CA LEU A 123 0.20 0.58 11.00
C LEU A 123 1.49 1.13 11.63
N GLY A 124 2.66 0.77 11.08
CA GLY A 124 3.95 1.31 11.51
C GLY A 124 4.04 2.82 11.28
N ARG A 125 3.63 3.31 10.11
CA ARG A 125 3.57 4.74 9.81
C ARG A 125 2.55 5.49 10.68
N TYR A 126 1.38 4.90 10.95
CA TYR A 126 0.41 5.44 11.91
C TYR A 126 1.03 5.51 13.32
N GLY A 127 1.70 4.43 13.75
CA GLY A 127 2.38 4.33 15.04
C GLY A 127 3.43 5.42 15.28
N GLN A 128 4.18 5.79 14.24
CA GLN A 128 5.15 6.90 14.28
C GLN A 128 4.50 8.27 14.46
N GLY A 129 3.21 8.42 14.15
CA GLY A 129 2.46 9.67 14.28
C GLY A 129 1.69 9.80 15.61
N ILE A 130 1.77 8.84 16.52
CA ILE A 130 1.13 8.87 17.84
C ILE A 130 2.14 8.77 18.99
N SER A 131 1.68 8.95 20.23
CA SER A 131 2.55 8.77 21.40
C SER A 131 2.93 7.30 21.60
N VAL A 132 4.14 7.07 22.12
CA VAL A 132 4.64 5.73 22.47
C VAL A 132 3.67 5.02 23.43
N ALA A 133 3.14 5.72 24.44
CA ALA A 133 2.17 5.16 25.36
C ALA A 133 0.90 4.66 24.65
N LYS A 134 0.37 5.41 23.66
CA LYS A 134 -0.78 4.99 22.86
C LYS A 134 -0.45 3.79 21.98
N ALA A 135 0.74 3.75 21.37
CA ALA A 135 1.17 2.62 20.55
C ALA A 135 1.36 1.33 21.37
N LEU A 136 1.93 1.44 22.57
CA LEU A 136 2.09 0.32 23.51
C LEU A 136 0.74 -0.20 24.01
N ALA A 137 -0.16 0.70 24.43
CA ALA A 137 -1.50 0.31 24.90
C ALA A 137 -2.31 -0.44 23.82
N GLN A 138 -2.08 -0.15 22.54
CA GLN A 138 -2.74 -0.84 21.43
C GLN A 138 -1.98 -2.07 20.90
N GLY A 139 -0.81 -2.38 21.47
CA GLY A 139 -0.01 -3.55 21.11
C GLY A 139 0.57 -3.52 19.70
N PHE A 140 0.85 -2.33 19.15
CA PHE A 140 1.28 -2.20 17.75
C PHE A 140 2.58 -2.94 17.44
N GLY A 141 3.55 -2.95 18.35
CA GLY A 141 4.82 -3.65 18.14
C GLY A 141 4.63 -5.15 17.84
N GLY A 142 3.78 -5.83 18.61
CA GLY A 142 3.45 -7.24 18.36
C GLY A 142 2.72 -7.44 17.04
N LYS A 143 1.69 -6.62 16.76
CA LYS A 143 0.90 -6.69 15.53
C LYS A 143 1.73 -6.48 14.27
N ILE A 144 2.66 -5.53 14.29
CA ILE A 144 3.57 -5.23 13.16
C ILE A 144 4.55 -6.39 12.96
N ARG A 145 5.20 -6.85 14.04
CA ARG A 145 6.13 -7.99 13.98
C ARG A 145 5.46 -9.24 13.40
N ASP A 146 4.25 -9.57 13.87
CA ASP A 146 3.55 -10.78 13.46
C ASP A 146 3.15 -10.72 11.99
N ALA A 147 2.75 -9.53 11.50
CA ALA A 147 2.44 -9.31 10.10
C ALA A 147 3.69 -9.41 9.21
N LEU A 148 4.81 -8.76 9.58
CA LEU A 148 6.08 -8.89 8.84
C LEU A 148 6.59 -10.33 8.83
N THR A 149 6.52 -11.02 9.96
CA THR A 149 6.91 -12.44 10.07
C THR A 149 6.05 -13.30 9.14
N THR A 150 4.76 -13.03 9.04
CA THR A 150 3.87 -13.76 8.12
C THR A 150 4.20 -13.46 6.66
N ALA A 151 4.40 -12.18 6.31
CA ALA A 151 4.80 -11.78 4.96
C ALA A 151 6.10 -12.48 4.52
N LEU A 152 7.13 -12.50 5.38
CA LEU A 152 8.42 -13.16 5.10
C LEU A 152 8.33 -14.69 5.06
N LYS A 153 7.38 -15.31 5.78
CA LYS A 153 7.12 -16.75 5.64
C LYS A 153 6.47 -17.09 4.30
N LEU A 154 5.56 -16.24 3.82
CA LEU A 154 4.86 -16.43 2.53
C LEU A 154 5.76 -16.08 1.35
N ALA A 155 6.57 -15.04 1.47
CA ALA A 155 7.48 -14.55 0.44
C ALA A 155 8.86 -14.23 1.06
N PRO A 156 9.74 -15.23 1.23
CA PRO A 156 11.07 -15.03 1.83
C PRO A 156 11.98 -14.04 1.11
N ALA A 157 11.72 -13.77 -0.18
CA ALA A 157 12.46 -12.82 -1.00
C ALA A 157 11.85 -11.39 -1.01
N HIS A 158 10.83 -11.11 -0.19
CA HIS A 158 10.17 -9.81 -0.14
C HIS A 158 11.09 -8.75 0.47
N ALA A 159 11.80 -8.01 -0.38
CA ALA A 159 12.84 -7.07 0.03
C ALA A 159 12.31 -5.94 0.92
N GLU A 160 11.14 -5.38 0.58
CA GLU A 160 10.52 -4.31 1.37
C GLU A 160 10.20 -4.77 2.81
N ALA A 161 9.74 -6.00 3.02
CA ALA A 161 9.46 -6.56 4.34
C ALA A 161 10.72 -6.84 5.17
N HIS A 162 11.87 -7.14 4.52
CA HIS A 162 13.16 -7.28 5.21
C HIS A 162 13.70 -5.95 5.73
N THR A 163 13.36 -4.84 5.09
CA THR A 163 13.86 -3.49 5.44
C THR A 163 12.93 -2.69 6.36
N ALA A 164 11.76 -3.24 6.69
CA ALA A 164 10.69 -2.56 7.43
C ALA A 164 10.87 -2.57 8.96
#